data_AF-A0A0N4YQW2-F1
#
_entry.id   AF-A0A0N4YQW2-F1
#
_cell.length_a   1.000
_cell.length_b   1.000
_cell.length_c   1.000
_cell.angle_alpha   90.00
_cell.angle_beta   90.00
_cell.angle_gamma   90.00
#
_symmetry.space_group_name_H-M   'P 1'
#
loop_
_entity.id
_entity.type
_entity.pdbx_description
1 polymer ?
#
loop_
_entity_poly.entity_id
_entity_poly.type
_entity_poly.pdbx_seq_one_letter_code
_entity_poly.pdbx_strand_id
1 'polypeptide(L)'
;MQLLKPGYYRFDILILLTYQMNHFFGVQQLFPIFLNHTPKTFCVGEKCYETPKNKCMECPDCPDLCANATLPAAKAECVTKYSHAYYKSAAMEFQIYCKPGWKDFRPAFAQYFGVLIGNIILGWVADQIGRRKTYLLSLFIGIPALALSGAFDSIAAFYFLRALTGIGIAGKPSPLAWIVALR
;
A
#
# COMPACT_ATOMS: atom_id res chain seq x y z
N MET A 1 -17.38 36.39 28.14
CA MET A 1 -16.94 35.80 26.86
C MET A 1 -17.37 34.33 26.83
N GLN A 2 -18.64 34.07 26.52
CA GLN A 2 -19.15 32.70 26.38
C GLN A 2 -18.84 32.24 24.95
N LEU A 3 -17.67 31.62 24.76
CA LEU A 3 -17.12 31.32 23.43
C LEU A 3 -17.82 30.15 22.73
N LEU A 4 -18.69 29.38 23.39
CA LEU A 4 -19.23 28.13 22.85
C LEU A 4 -20.66 27.85 23.34
N LYS A 5 -21.64 27.84 22.41
CA LYS A 5 -23.04 27.43 22.69
C LYS A 5 -23.21 25.89 22.58
N PRO A 6 -24.01 25.24 23.43
CA PRO A 6 -24.22 23.80 23.38
C PRO A 6 -25.11 23.41 22.19
N GLY A 7 -24.59 22.60 21.26
CA GLY A 7 -25.30 22.11 20.07
C GLY A 7 -24.39 21.99 18.84
N TYR A 8 -23.55 23.00 18.60
CA TYR A 8 -22.63 23.06 17.46
C TYR A 8 -21.42 22.10 17.61
N TYR A 9 -20.96 21.88 18.84
CA TYR A 9 -19.76 21.08 19.13
C TYR A 9 -19.84 19.62 18.65
N ARG A 10 -21.04 18.99 18.65
CA ARG A 10 -21.17 17.58 18.22
C ARG A 10 -20.97 17.43 16.72
N PHE A 11 -21.49 18.38 15.96
CA PHE A 11 -21.38 18.38 14.50
C PHE A 11 -19.97 18.73 14.07
N ASP A 12 -19.35 19.72 14.73
CA ASP A 12 -17.96 20.11 14.46
C ASP A 12 -16.96 18.98 14.75
N ILE A 13 -17.15 18.22 15.85
CA ILE A 13 -16.32 17.04 16.16
C ILE A 13 -16.50 15.94 15.10
N LEU A 14 -17.72 15.71 14.62
CA LEU A 14 -18.00 14.70 13.60
C LEU A 14 -17.38 15.08 12.24
N ILE A 15 -17.39 16.37 11.89
CA ILE A 15 -16.66 16.89 10.74
C ILE A 15 -15.15 16.68 10.91
N LEU A 16 -14.58 17.00 12.08
CA LEU A 16 -13.15 16.81 12.32
C LEU A 16 -12.75 15.32 12.23
N LEU A 17 -13.55 14.42 12.77
CA LEU A 17 -13.27 12.97 12.71
C LEU A 17 -13.33 12.44 11.28
N THR A 18 -14.40 12.78 10.54
CA THR A 18 -14.53 12.37 9.13
C THR A 18 -13.45 13.01 8.25
N TYR A 19 -12.99 14.22 8.57
CA TYR A 19 -11.84 14.85 7.94
C TYR A 19 -10.55 14.04 8.14
N GLN A 20 -10.27 13.58 9.37
CA GLN A 20 -9.09 12.75 9.64
C GLN A 20 -9.16 11.41 8.90
N MET A 21 -10.33 10.77 8.85
CA MET A 21 -10.52 9.54 8.07
C MET A 21 -10.26 9.76 6.57
N ASN A 22 -10.71 10.90 6.03
CA ASN A 22 -10.47 11.27 4.64
C ASN A 22 -8.98 11.57 4.36
N HIS A 23 -8.23 12.05 5.35
CA HIS A 23 -6.79 12.23 5.23
C HIS A 23 -6.07 10.89 5.24
N PHE A 24 -6.44 10.00 6.17
CA PHE A 24 -5.91 8.65 6.26
C PHE A 24 -6.09 7.84 4.97
N PHE A 25 -7.25 7.99 4.31
CA PHE A 25 -7.49 7.35 3.01
C PHE A 25 -6.54 7.86 1.91
N GLY A 26 -6.15 9.14 1.93
CA GLY A 26 -5.16 9.68 1.01
C GLY A 26 -3.74 9.17 1.25
N VAL A 27 -3.37 8.93 2.51
CA VAL A 27 -2.06 8.35 2.89
C VAL A 27 -1.87 6.94 2.31
N GLN A 28 -2.94 6.28 1.87
CA GLN A 28 -2.84 4.95 1.24
C GLN A 28 -1.96 4.93 -0.01
N GLN A 29 -1.75 6.07 -0.67
CA GLN A 29 -0.82 6.20 -1.80
C GLN A 29 0.66 5.99 -1.42
N LEU A 30 1.00 6.11 -0.13
CA LEU A 30 2.35 5.87 0.37
C LEU A 30 2.65 4.38 0.58
N PHE A 31 1.63 3.57 0.93
CA PHE A 31 1.83 2.14 1.22
C PHE A 31 2.51 1.34 0.10
N PRO A 32 2.20 1.53 -1.20
CA PRO A 32 2.89 0.84 -2.29
C PRO A 32 4.41 0.96 -2.28
N ILE A 33 4.97 2.02 -1.67
CA ILE A 33 6.42 2.20 -1.51
C ILE A 33 6.97 1.13 -0.56
N PHE A 34 6.33 0.95 0.60
CA PHE A 34 6.71 -0.07 1.58
C PHE A 34 6.49 -1.48 1.03
N LEU A 35 5.44 -1.70 0.25
CA LEU A 35 5.21 -3.00 -0.37
C LEU A 35 6.24 -3.38 -1.44
N ASN A 36 6.93 -2.39 -2.01
CA ASN A 36 8.00 -2.59 -2.98
C ASN A 36 9.39 -2.67 -2.34
N HIS A 37 9.48 -2.59 -1.01
CA HIS A 37 10.75 -2.68 -0.31
C HIS A 37 11.25 -4.14 -0.32
N THR A 38 12.51 -4.30 -0.73
CA THR A 38 13.27 -5.56 -0.66
C THR A 38 14.48 -5.34 0.25
N PRO A 39 14.74 -6.23 1.22
CA PRO A 39 15.90 -6.12 2.09
C PRO A 39 17.19 -6.34 1.30
N LYS A 40 18.32 -5.87 1.86
CA LYS A 40 19.64 -6.04 1.26
C LYS A 40 20.17 -7.47 1.39
N THR A 41 19.73 -8.18 2.44
CA THR A 41 20.08 -9.56 2.74
C THR A 41 18.81 -10.33 3.07
N PHE A 42 18.73 -11.58 2.63
CA PHE A 42 17.63 -12.48 2.96
C PHE A 42 18.19 -13.86 3.32
N CYS A 43 17.54 -14.55 4.25
CA CYS A 43 17.95 -15.87 4.70
C CYS A 43 16.83 -16.88 4.42
N VAL A 44 17.20 -18.03 3.86
CA VAL A 44 16.31 -19.18 3.62
C VAL A 44 16.81 -20.32 4.50
N GLY A 45 16.14 -20.52 5.64
CA GLY A 45 16.60 -21.46 6.66
C GLY A 45 17.94 -21.02 7.25
N GLU A 46 18.95 -21.89 7.15
CA GLU A 46 20.28 -21.63 7.71
C GLU A 46 21.25 -20.95 6.73
N LYS A 47 20.81 -20.66 5.50
CA LYS A 47 21.63 -20.00 4.47
C LYS A 47 21.18 -18.56 4.28
N CYS A 48 22.14 -17.65 4.19
CA CYS A 48 21.90 -16.23 4.00
C CYS A 48 22.62 -15.74 2.74
N TYR A 49 21.90 -14.96 1.93
CA TYR A 49 22.38 -14.43 0.66
C TYR A 49 22.25 -12.90 0.62
N GLU A 50 23.13 -12.26 -0.15
CA GLU A 50 22.93 -10.86 -0.54
C GLU A 50 21.91 -10.80 -1.67
N THR A 51 20.96 -9.86 -1.59
CA THR A 51 19.99 -9.66 -2.65
C THR A 51 20.71 -9.15 -3.90
N PRO A 52 20.69 -9.88 -5.04
CA PRO A 52 21.36 -9.43 -6.25
C PRO A 52 20.77 -8.11 -6.75
N LYS A 53 21.52 -7.36 -7.58
CA LYS A 53 21.07 -6.07 -8.15
C LYS A 53 19.71 -6.16 -8.87
N ASN A 54 19.35 -7.35 -9.34
CA ASN A 54 18.08 -7.67 -9.97
C ASN A 54 16.89 -7.83 -8.99
N LYS A 55 17.11 -7.70 -7.67
CA LYS A 55 16.11 -7.80 -6.59
C LYS A 55 15.35 -9.12 -6.50
N CYS A 56 15.78 -10.15 -7.23
CA CYS A 56 15.23 -11.49 -7.12
C CYS A 56 15.81 -12.17 -5.88
N MET A 57 14.94 -12.78 -5.06
CA MET A 57 15.32 -13.50 -3.83
C MET A 57 15.52 -15.01 -4.05
N GLU A 58 15.60 -15.44 -5.31
CA GLU A 58 16.02 -16.79 -5.67
C GLU A 58 17.34 -16.69 -6.42
N CYS A 59 18.39 -17.20 -5.80
CA CYS A 59 19.72 -17.24 -6.40
C CYS A 59 20.42 -18.54 -6.00
N PRO A 60 20.46 -19.54 -6.89
CA PRO A 60 21.21 -20.78 -6.65
C PRO A 60 22.73 -20.60 -6.70
N ASP A 61 23.24 -19.53 -7.34
CA ASP A 61 24.68 -19.28 -7.55
C ASP A 61 25.26 -18.18 -6.64
N CYS A 62 24.51 -17.71 -5.63
CA CYS A 62 24.97 -16.64 -4.76
C CYS A 62 25.85 -17.19 -3.62
N PRO A 63 26.96 -16.52 -3.27
CA PRO A 63 27.82 -16.96 -2.17
C PRO A 63 27.08 -16.90 -0.84
N ASP A 64 27.15 -18.00 -0.08
CA ASP A 64 26.57 -18.13 1.26
C ASP A 64 27.36 -17.25 2.25
N LEU A 65 26.73 -16.18 2.78
CA LEU A 65 27.35 -15.29 3.78
C LEU A 65 27.71 -16.03 5.09
N CYS A 66 26.97 -17.09 5.40
CA CYS A 66 27.14 -17.90 6.61
C CYS A 66 27.91 -19.22 6.39
N ALA A 67 28.58 -19.40 5.24
CA ALA A 67 29.37 -20.60 4.97
C ALA A 67 30.52 -20.83 5.95
N ASN A 68 31.06 -19.75 6.52
CA ASN A 68 32.21 -19.81 7.44
C ASN A 68 31.86 -20.36 8.83
N ALA A 69 30.57 -20.45 9.18
CA ALA A 69 30.10 -20.94 10.48
C ALA A 69 29.66 -22.40 10.39
N THR A 70 30.54 -23.33 10.81
CA THR A 70 30.26 -24.78 10.83
C THR A 70 29.57 -25.25 12.11
N LEU A 71 29.64 -24.47 13.20
CA LEU A 71 28.94 -24.73 14.46
C LEU A 71 27.48 -24.23 14.39
N PRO A 72 26.49 -24.98 14.90
CA PRO A 72 25.08 -24.58 14.84
C PRO A 72 24.80 -23.26 15.61
N ALA A 73 25.53 -23.03 16.70
CA ALA A 73 25.44 -21.77 17.48
C ALA A 73 25.98 -20.56 16.69
N ALA A 74 27.12 -20.72 16.02
CA ALA A 74 27.72 -19.66 15.18
C ALA A 74 26.88 -19.39 13.92
N LYS A 75 26.19 -20.41 13.40
CA LYS A 75 25.28 -20.28 12.27
C LYS A 75 24.02 -19.50 12.66
N ALA A 76 23.46 -19.76 13.83
CA ALA A 76 22.33 -18.99 14.36
C ALA A 76 22.70 -17.51 14.61
N GLU A 77 23.90 -17.23 15.13
CA GLU A 77 24.41 -15.86 15.32
C GLU A 77 24.65 -15.13 13.98
N CYS A 78 25.10 -15.86 12.96
CA CYS A 78 25.22 -15.33 11.60
C CYS A 78 23.84 -15.00 11.01
N VAL A 79 22.87 -15.90 11.16
CA VAL A 79 21.49 -15.66 10.68
C VAL A 79 20.89 -14.44 11.35
N THR A 80 21.01 -14.27 12.68
CA THR A 80 20.46 -13.07 13.36
C THR A 80 21.16 -11.77 12.95
N LYS A 81 22.45 -11.84 12.60
CA LYS A 81 23.21 -10.69 12.10
C LYS A 81 22.80 -10.29 10.68
N TYR A 82 22.50 -11.25 9.81
CA TYR A 82 22.15 -10.99 8.40
C TYR A 82 20.65 -11.01 8.11
N SER A 83 19.79 -11.36 9.07
CA SER A 83 18.32 -11.32 8.96
C SER A 83 17.77 -9.90 9.09
N HIS A 84 18.17 -8.98 8.20
CA HIS A 84 17.64 -7.62 8.17
C HIS A 84 16.32 -7.49 7.39
N ALA A 85 15.35 -8.38 7.67
CA ALA A 85 13.99 -8.25 7.17
C ALA A 85 13.13 -7.52 8.22
N TYR A 86 13.10 -6.18 8.16
CA TYR A 86 12.32 -5.37 9.11
C TYR A 86 10.80 -5.65 9.04
N TYR A 87 10.29 -6.11 7.90
CA TYR A 87 8.89 -6.49 7.69
C TYR A 87 8.74 -7.36 6.44
N LYS A 88 7.74 -8.25 6.42
CA LYS A 88 7.37 -9.05 5.24
C LYS A 88 6.58 -8.17 4.25
N SER A 89 7.12 -7.92 3.06
CA SER A 89 6.49 -7.10 2.02
C SER A 89 5.88 -7.97 0.91
N ALA A 90 4.91 -7.43 0.16
CA ALA A 90 4.30 -8.14 -0.97
C ALA A 90 5.32 -8.44 -2.09
N ALA A 91 6.34 -7.59 -2.28
CA ALA A 91 7.44 -7.88 -3.21
C ALA A 91 8.20 -9.14 -2.81
N MET A 92 8.30 -9.43 -1.51
CA MET A 92 8.95 -10.62 -0.99
C MET A 92 8.08 -11.88 -1.09
N GLU A 93 6.80 -11.76 -0.77
CA GLU A 93 5.85 -12.87 -0.81
C GLU A 93 5.56 -13.38 -2.22
N PHE A 94 5.39 -12.46 -3.18
CA PHE A 94 5.10 -12.82 -4.57
C PHE A 94 6.35 -12.98 -5.45
N GLN A 95 7.55 -12.73 -4.89
CA GLN A 95 8.83 -12.72 -5.61
C GLN A 95 8.73 -12.00 -6.98
N ILE A 96 8.16 -10.79 -6.97
CA ILE A 96 7.77 -10.05 -8.19
C ILE A 96 8.94 -9.92 -9.19
N TYR A 97 10.16 -9.77 -8.66
CA TYR A 97 11.38 -9.57 -9.45
C TYR A 97 11.98 -10.83 -10.07
N CYS A 98 11.59 -12.03 -9.61
CA CYS A 98 12.09 -13.29 -10.17
C CYS A 98 11.29 -13.73 -11.42
N LYS A 99 10.08 -13.21 -11.61
CA LYS A 99 9.24 -13.56 -12.77
C LYS A 99 9.52 -12.62 -13.96
N PRO A 100 9.93 -13.14 -15.14
CA PRO A 100 10.43 -12.34 -16.25
C PRO A 100 9.42 -11.34 -16.84
N GLY A 101 8.11 -11.55 -16.66
CA GLY A 101 7.07 -10.63 -17.15
C GLY A 101 6.68 -9.49 -16.19
N TRP A 102 7.05 -9.55 -14.90
CA TRP A 102 6.56 -8.61 -13.87
C TRP A 102 7.68 -7.81 -13.19
N LYS A 103 8.94 -8.02 -13.59
CA LYS A 103 10.13 -7.45 -12.95
C LYS A 103 10.15 -5.92 -12.93
N ASP A 104 9.65 -5.27 -13.98
CA ASP A 104 9.64 -3.81 -14.09
C ASP A 104 8.36 -3.16 -13.55
N PHE A 105 7.34 -3.97 -13.27
CA PHE A 105 6.02 -3.48 -12.90
C PHE A 105 5.90 -3.27 -11.40
N ARG A 106 6.14 -2.03 -10.96
CA ARG A 106 6.04 -1.65 -9.55
C ARG A 106 4.58 -1.56 -9.10
N PRO A 107 4.22 -2.04 -7.89
CA PRO A 107 2.86 -1.88 -7.34
C PRO A 107 2.36 -0.43 -7.30
N ALA A 108 3.28 0.53 -7.11
CA ALA A 108 2.97 1.96 -7.16
C ALA A 108 2.46 2.41 -8.54
N PHE A 109 2.96 1.83 -9.63
CA PHE A 109 2.53 2.18 -10.98
C PHE A 109 1.05 1.84 -11.19
N ALA A 110 0.62 0.63 -10.82
CA ALA A 110 -0.78 0.23 -10.91
C ALA A 110 -1.70 1.14 -10.09
N GLN A 111 -1.26 1.51 -8.88
CA GLN A 111 -2.00 2.43 -8.01
C GLN A 111 -2.17 3.81 -8.65
N TYR A 112 -1.08 4.43 -9.12
CA TYR A 112 -1.12 5.78 -9.71
C TYR A 112 -1.87 5.79 -11.04
N PHE A 113 -1.75 4.73 -11.84
CA PHE A 113 -2.53 4.56 -13.05
C PHE A 113 -4.03 4.47 -12.76
N GLY A 114 -4.41 3.71 -11.73
CA GLY A 114 -5.78 3.68 -11.21
C GLY A 114 -6.27 5.06 -10.76
N VAL A 115 -5.46 5.83 -10.04
CA VAL A 115 -5.81 7.21 -9.64
C VAL A 115 -6.04 8.11 -10.85
N LEU A 116 -5.19 8.02 -11.89
CA LEU A 116 -5.34 8.81 -13.11
C LEU A 116 -6.69 8.55 -13.79
N ILE A 117 -7.01 7.27 -14.02
CA ILE A 117 -8.29 6.86 -14.61
C ILE A 117 -9.45 7.27 -13.71
N GLY A 118 -9.31 7.04 -12.41
CA GLY A 118 -10.32 7.40 -11.42
C GLY A 118 -10.62 8.89 -11.40
N ASN A 119 -9.63 9.76 -11.53
CA ASN A 119 -9.84 11.22 -11.56
C ASN A 119 -10.69 11.64 -12.76
N ILE A 120 -10.48 11.03 -13.92
CA ILE A 120 -11.25 11.33 -15.13
C ILE A 120 -12.70 10.84 -14.99
N ILE A 121 -12.87 9.57 -14.63
CA ILE A 121 -14.20 8.94 -14.55
C ILE A 121 -15.00 9.52 -13.39
N LEU A 122 -14.44 9.56 -12.18
CA LEU A 122 -15.14 10.08 -11.01
C LEU A 122 -15.31 11.59 -11.06
N GLY A 123 -14.44 12.32 -11.77
CA GLY A 123 -14.67 13.73 -12.08
C GLY A 123 -15.95 13.91 -12.87
N TRP A 124 -16.09 13.19 -13.98
CA TRP A 124 -17.30 13.23 -14.81
C TRP A 124 -18.56 12.78 -14.04
N VAL A 125 -18.46 11.71 -13.25
CA VAL A 125 -19.58 11.22 -12.42
C VAL A 125 -19.95 12.23 -11.31
N ALA A 126 -18.96 12.94 -10.74
CA ALA A 126 -19.21 13.96 -9.72
C ALA A 126 -20.02 15.14 -10.25
N ASP A 127 -19.81 15.51 -11.51
CA ASP A 127 -20.55 16.58 -12.17
C ASP A 127 -22.01 16.19 -12.46
N GLN A 128 -22.29 14.90 -12.68
CA GLN A 128 -23.64 14.40 -13.00
C GLN A 128 -24.47 14.05 -11.75
N ILE A 129 -23.89 13.32 -10.80
CA ILE A 129 -24.62 12.72 -9.66
C ILE A 129 -24.44 13.57 -8.38
N GLY A 130 -23.50 14.52 -8.41
CA GLY A 130 -23.13 15.35 -7.29
C GLY A 130 -21.97 14.77 -6.47
N ARG A 131 -21.22 15.69 -5.84
CA ARG A 131 -19.93 15.40 -5.19
C ARG A 131 -20.04 14.46 -3.99
N ARG A 132 -21.12 14.55 -3.20
CA ARG A 132 -21.34 13.73 -1.99
C ARG A 132 -21.58 12.25 -2.31
N LYS A 133 -22.40 11.97 -3.32
CA LYS A 133 -22.74 10.59 -3.72
C LYS A 133 -21.55 9.90 -4.38
N THR A 134 -20.80 10.65 -5.20
CA THR A 134 -19.60 10.14 -5.87
C THR A 134 -18.51 9.74 -4.88
N TYR A 135 -18.34 10.49 -3.79
CA TYR A 135 -17.44 10.09 -2.71
C TYR A 135 -17.88 8.80 -2.01
N LEU A 136 -19.17 8.65 -1.70
CA LEU A 136 -19.66 7.41 -1.09
C LEU A 136 -19.41 6.21 -2.02
N LEU A 137 -19.66 6.38 -3.32
CA LEU A 137 -19.37 5.35 -4.33
C LEU A 137 -17.88 4.98 -4.37
N SER A 138 -16.99 5.98 -4.34
CA SER A 138 -15.54 5.72 -4.35
C SER A 138 -15.07 5.00 -3.08
N LEU A 139 -15.68 5.29 -1.93
CA LEU A 139 -15.43 4.62 -0.67
C LEU A 139 -15.89 3.15 -0.70
N PHE A 140 -17.09 2.91 -1.25
CA PHE A 140 -17.65 1.58 -1.43
C PHE A 140 -16.82 0.69 -2.36
N ILE A 141 -16.12 1.27 -3.34
CA ILE A 141 -15.22 0.53 -4.22
C ILE A 141 -13.83 0.37 -3.57
N GLY A 142 -13.31 1.44 -2.96
CA GLY A 142 -11.94 1.47 -2.43
C GLY A 142 -11.72 0.60 -1.20
N ILE A 143 -12.64 0.58 -0.23
CA ILE A 143 -12.46 -0.18 1.02
C ILE A 143 -12.44 -1.69 0.77
N PRO A 144 -13.41 -2.28 0.03
CA PRO A 144 -13.38 -3.72 -0.27
C PRO A 144 -12.19 -4.09 -1.14
N ALA A 145 -11.84 -3.27 -2.14
CA ALA A 145 -10.67 -3.53 -2.98
C ALA A 145 -9.37 -3.59 -2.15
N LEU A 146 -9.25 -2.74 -1.12
CA LEU A 146 -8.11 -2.77 -0.21
C LEU A 146 -8.08 -4.03 0.63
N ALA A 147 -9.21 -4.40 1.25
CA ALA A 147 -9.32 -5.61 2.06
C ALA A 147 -9.04 -6.88 1.24
N LEU A 148 -9.60 -6.97 0.03
CA LEU A 148 -9.38 -8.07 -0.88
C LEU A 148 -7.92 -8.14 -1.36
N SER A 149 -7.23 -7.00 -1.50
CA SER A 149 -5.82 -7.00 -1.91
C SER A 149 -4.87 -7.69 -0.93
N GLY A 150 -5.29 -7.90 0.32
CA GLY A 150 -4.55 -8.67 1.32
C GLY A 150 -4.95 -10.15 1.40
N ALA A 151 -6.08 -10.55 0.79
CA ALA A 151 -6.61 -11.91 0.86
C ALA A 151 -6.28 -12.77 -0.36
N PHE A 152 -5.90 -12.15 -1.48
CA PHE A 152 -5.61 -12.87 -2.73
C PHE A 152 -4.11 -13.08 -2.97
N ASP A 153 -3.72 -14.33 -3.20
CA ASP A 153 -2.34 -14.74 -3.49
C ASP A 153 -1.97 -14.70 -4.99
N SER A 154 -2.82 -14.11 -5.84
CA SER A 154 -2.54 -13.99 -7.27
C SER A 154 -1.96 -12.62 -7.63
N ILE A 155 -0.83 -12.63 -8.34
CA ILE A 155 -0.10 -11.43 -8.76
C ILE A 155 -1.01 -10.49 -9.58
N ALA A 156 -1.75 -11.05 -10.54
CA ALA A 156 -2.64 -10.26 -11.39
C ALA A 156 -3.80 -9.62 -10.60
N ALA A 157 -4.46 -10.36 -9.70
CA ALA A 157 -5.53 -9.80 -8.89
C ALA A 157 -5.00 -8.73 -7.92
N PHE A 158 -3.80 -8.93 -7.35
CA PHE A 158 -3.16 -7.93 -6.50
C PHE A 158 -2.96 -6.60 -7.24
N TYR A 159 -2.42 -6.62 -8.46
CA TYR A 159 -2.26 -5.38 -9.25
C TYR A 159 -3.59 -4.76 -9.66
N PHE A 160 -4.58 -5.58 -10.04
CA PHE A 160 -5.91 -5.09 -10.40
C PHE A 160 -6.62 -4.44 -9.21
N LEU A 161 -6.60 -5.08 -8.04
CA LEU A 161 -7.18 -4.55 -6.81
C LEU A 161 -6.49 -3.26 -6.39
N ARG A 162 -5.18 -3.10 -6.65
CA ARG A 162 -4.47 -1.83 -6.42
C ARG A 162 -4.82 -0.73 -7.40
N ALA A 163 -5.08 -1.06 -8.66
CA ALA A 163 -5.66 -0.10 -9.57
C ALA A 163 -7.05 0.34 -9.10
N LEU A 164 -7.89 -0.59 -8.61
CA LEU A 164 -9.22 -0.29 -8.07
C LEU A 164 -9.17 0.58 -6.81
N THR A 165 -8.28 0.29 -5.86
CA THR A 165 -8.09 1.19 -4.70
C THR A 165 -7.60 2.56 -5.14
N GLY A 166 -6.80 2.65 -6.20
CA GLY A 166 -6.36 3.90 -6.81
C GLY A 166 -7.53 4.73 -7.33
N ILE A 167 -8.47 4.09 -8.02
CA ILE A 167 -9.72 4.71 -8.45
C ILE A 167 -10.53 5.19 -7.24
N GLY A 168 -10.62 4.40 -6.18
CA GLY A 168 -11.30 4.78 -4.95
C GLY A 168 -10.74 6.08 -4.32
N ILE A 169 -9.40 6.21 -4.29
CA ILE A 169 -8.70 7.39 -3.75
C ILE A 169 -8.98 8.66 -4.57
N ALA A 170 -9.15 8.54 -5.89
CA ALA A 170 -9.43 9.67 -6.77
C ALA A 170 -10.74 10.40 -6.43
N GLY A 171 -11.75 9.70 -5.90
CA GLY A 171 -13.05 10.28 -5.52
C GLY A 171 -13.00 11.15 -4.26
N LYS A 172 -11.84 11.27 -3.60
CA LYS A 172 -11.64 12.06 -2.39
C LYS A 172 -11.89 13.56 -2.65
N PRO A 173 -12.88 14.19 -1.99
CA PRO A 173 -13.06 15.63 -2.08
C PRO A 173 -11.93 16.36 -1.36
N SER A 174 -11.60 17.56 -1.86
CA SER A 174 -10.68 18.46 -1.19
C SER A 174 -11.19 18.86 0.20
N PRO A 175 -10.32 19.21 1.16
CA PRO A 175 -10.72 19.61 2.52
C PRO A 175 -11.81 20.68 2.54
N LEU A 176 -11.64 21.72 1.71
CA LEU A 176 -12.57 22.83 1.58
C LEU A 176 -13.92 22.37 1.00
N ALA A 177 -13.89 21.53 -0.03
CA ALA A 177 -15.11 20.98 -0.62
C ALA A 177 -15.89 20.11 0.36
N TRP A 178 -15.18 19.44 1.28
CA TRP A 178 -15.84 18.60 2.27
C TRP A 178 -16.54 19.41 3.35
N ILE A 179 -15.89 20.46 3.85
CA ILE A 179 -16.48 21.36 4.85
C ILE A 179 -17.72 22.06 4.27
N VAL A 180 -17.67 22.50 3.01
CA VAL A 180 -18.80 23.14 2.33
C VAL A 180 -19.95 22.16 2.08
N ALA A 181 -19.68 20.89 1.76
CA ALA A 181 -20.73 19.90 1.51
C ALA A 181 -21.43 19.36 2.78
N LEU A 182 -20.90 19.68 3.96
CA LEU A 182 -21.48 19.33 5.27
C LEU A 182 -22.17 20.52 5.97
N ARG A 183 -22.00 21.74 5.47
CA ARG A 183 -22.76 22.93 5.92
C ARG A 183 -23.96 23.17 5.01
#